data_AF-A0A7C3XUB1-F1
#
_entry.id   AF-A0A7C3XUB1-F1
#
_cell.length_a   1.000
_cell.length_b   1.000
_cell.length_c   1.000
_cell.angle_alpha   90.00
_cell.angle_beta   90.00
_cell.angle_gamma   90.00
#
_symmetry.space_group_name_H-M   'P 1'
#
loop_
_entity.id
_entity.type
_entity.pdbx_description
1 polymer ?
#
loop_
_entity_poly.entity_id
_entity_poly.type
_entity_poly.pdbx_seq_one_letter_code
_entity_poly.pdbx_strand_id
1 'polypeptide(L)'
;MARLRHCYPVNHRPAKVFERRKYYESLDFNKIAEWFSSKPDSLKKPIFHLDPGYETGYCRKKYRDKLGKLLYFDIKDYNELKEMVLEYLPEDLYYDRNLYGDPSKCVDCEDRNCKSCENFLGQ
;
A
#
# COMPACT_ATOMS: atom_id res chain seq x y z
N MET A 1 -32.38 -11.54 -2.23
CA MET A 1 -30.96 -11.94 -2.07
C MET A 1 -30.49 -11.50 -0.70
N ALA A 2 -30.02 -12.43 0.13
CA ALA A 2 -29.48 -12.08 1.45
C ALA A 2 -28.18 -11.30 1.24
N ARG A 3 -28.18 -9.99 1.55
CA ARG A 3 -26.94 -9.24 1.72
C ARG A 3 -26.26 -9.85 2.94
N LEU A 4 -25.22 -10.66 2.73
CA LEU A 4 -24.28 -10.97 3.80
C LEU A 4 -23.75 -9.61 4.29
N ARG A 5 -24.25 -9.13 5.43
CA ARG A 5 -23.56 -8.08 6.16
C ARG A 5 -22.21 -8.68 6.49
N HIS A 6 -21.14 -8.06 6.00
CA HIS A 6 -19.80 -8.46 6.38
C HIS A 6 -19.74 -8.51 7.91
N CYS A 7 -19.65 -9.72 8.48
CA CYS A 7 -19.63 -9.94 9.91
C CYS A 7 -18.20 -9.77 10.39
N TYR A 8 -17.89 -8.60 10.94
CA TYR A 8 -16.62 -8.43 11.64
C TYR A 8 -16.61 -9.30 12.91
N PRO A 9 -15.44 -9.80 13.34
CA PRO A 9 -15.30 -10.46 14.63
C PRO A 9 -15.89 -9.62 15.77
N VAL A 10 -16.27 -10.27 16.88
CA VAL A 10 -16.82 -9.57 18.06
C VAL A 10 -15.88 -8.44 18.48
N ASN A 11 -16.43 -7.25 18.72
CA ASN A 11 -15.70 -6.01 19.06
C ASN A 11 -14.78 -5.46 17.96
N HIS A 12 -14.92 -5.91 16.71
CA HIS A 12 -14.18 -5.37 15.57
C HIS A 12 -15.10 -4.60 14.64
N ARG A 13 -14.52 -3.57 14.01
CA ARG A 13 -15.10 -2.82 12.91
C ARG A 13 -13.99 -2.19 12.09
N PRO A 14 -14.27 -1.73 10.87
CA PRO A 14 -13.30 -0.97 10.11
C PRO A 14 -12.92 0.32 10.82
N ALA A 15 -11.64 0.67 10.71
CA ALA A 15 -11.11 1.95 11.12
C ALA A 15 -11.64 3.05 10.19
N LYS A 16 -12.22 4.10 10.76
CA LYS A 16 -12.63 5.30 10.02
C LYS A 16 -11.40 6.10 9.61
N VAL A 17 -11.53 6.93 8.58
CA VAL A 17 -10.44 7.77 8.04
C VAL A 17 -9.72 8.60 9.13
N PHE A 18 -10.45 9.17 10.10
CA PHE A 18 -9.83 9.94 11.18
C PHE A 18 -9.04 9.07 12.18
N GLU A 19 -9.38 7.79 12.31
CA GLU A 19 -8.67 6.84 13.19
C GLU A 19 -7.39 6.37 12.52
N ARG A 20 -7.46 6.09 11.21
CA ARG A 20 -6.29 5.82 10.37
C ARG A 20 -5.30 6.98 10.41
N ARG A 21 -5.79 8.22 10.34
CA ARG A 21 -4.94 9.42 10.53
C ARG A 21 -4.18 9.38 11.85
N LYS A 22 -4.87 9.19 12.97
CA LYS A 22 -4.22 9.12 14.29
C LYS A 22 -3.17 8.02 14.34
N TYR A 23 -3.48 6.85 13.78
CA TYR A 23 -2.54 5.74 13.69
C TYR A 23 -1.30 6.12 12.88
N TYR A 24 -1.47 6.59 11.64
CA TYR A 24 -0.36 6.92 10.75
C TYR A 24 0.47 8.14 11.21
N GLU A 25 -0.15 9.10 11.89
CA GLU A 25 0.58 10.21 12.53
C GLU A 25 1.46 9.72 13.69
N SER A 26 1.05 8.64 14.39
CA SER A 26 1.82 8.00 15.47
C SER A 26 2.80 6.91 15.01
N LEU A 27 2.71 6.48 13.75
CA LEU A 27 3.50 5.39 13.21
C LEU A 27 4.96 5.82 13.05
N ASP A 28 5.87 4.98 13.55
CA ASP A 28 7.31 5.22 13.44
C ASP A 28 7.84 4.66 12.11
N PHE A 29 7.90 5.51 11.10
CA PHE A 29 8.41 5.16 9.77
C PHE A 29 9.91 4.83 9.77
N ASN A 30 10.67 5.23 10.81
CA ASN A 30 12.08 4.86 10.90
C ASN A 30 12.24 3.36 11.14
N LYS A 31 11.35 2.73 11.92
CA LYS A 31 11.35 1.28 12.12
C LYS A 31 11.04 0.52 10.83
N ILE A 32 10.19 1.09 9.98
CA ILE A 32 9.89 0.53 8.66
C ILE A 32 11.17 0.60 7.80
N ALA A 33 11.80 1.77 7.75
CA ALA A 33 13.06 1.99 7.02
C ALA A 33 14.17 1.03 7.50
N GLU A 34 14.33 0.89 8.81
CA GLU A 34 15.31 0.00 9.44
C GLU A 34 15.05 -1.46 9.04
N TRP A 35 13.80 -1.93 9.10
CA TRP A 35 13.45 -3.28 8.69
C TRP A 35 13.85 -3.56 7.24
N PHE A 36 13.60 -2.60 6.34
CA PHE A 36 13.96 -2.72 4.93
C PHE A 36 15.46 -2.56 4.66
N SER A 37 16.20 -1.81 5.48
CA SER A 37 17.65 -1.65 5.33
C SER A 37 18.42 -2.97 5.43
N SER A 38 17.86 -3.95 6.15
CA SER A 38 18.41 -5.31 6.29
C SER A 38 18.15 -6.22 5.07
N LYS A 39 17.37 -5.76 4.09
CA LYS A 39 16.97 -6.55 2.91
C LYS A 39 17.98 -6.42 1.77
N PRO A 40 17.95 -7.34 0.78
CA PRO A 40 18.67 -7.16 -0.48
C PRO A 40 18.37 -5.80 -1.11
N ASP A 41 19.31 -5.25 -1.89
CA ASP A 41 19.21 -3.88 -2.42
C ASP A 41 17.90 -3.59 -3.17
N SER A 42 17.41 -4.55 -3.95
CA SER A 42 16.15 -4.48 -4.68
C SER A 42 14.89 -4.44 -3.80
N LEU A 43 14.99 -4.82 -2.52
CA LEU A 43 13.92 -4.73 -1.53
C LEU A 43 14.14 -3.64 -0.49
N LYS A 44 15.25 -2.90 -0.52
CA LYS A 44 15.45 -1.76 0.39
C LYS A 44 14.45 -0.63 0.14
N LYS A 45 13.90 -0.56 -1.08
CA LYS A 45 12.84 0.36 -1.50
C LYS A 45 11.90 -0.38 -2.45
N PRO A 46 11.01 -1.24 -1.93
CA PRO A 46 10.09 -1.99 -2.77
C PRO A 46 9.05 -1.04 -3.39
N ILE A 47 8.29 -1.57 -4.34
CA ILE A 47 7.07 -0.91 -4.81
C ILE A 47 6.02 -1.06 -3.72
N PHE A 48 5.38 0.03 -3.33
CA PHE A 48 4.27 0.04 -2.39
C PHE A 48 2.95 0.12 -3.12
N HIS A 49 1.95 -0.61 -2.63
CA HIS A 49 0.58 -0.50 -3.12
C HIS A 49 -0.31 -0.05 -1.98
N LEU A 50 -1.25 0.84 -2.23
CA LEU A 50 -2.25 1.21 -1.24
C LEU A 50 -3.66 1.05 -1.77
N ASP A 51 -4.56 0.64 -0.88
CA ASP A 51 -6.00 0.69 -1.09
C ASP A 51 -6.57 1.91 -0.35
N PRO A 52 -7.19 2.90 -1.04
CA PRO A 52 -7.79 4.06 -0.39
C PRO A 52 -8.96 3.75 0.57
N GLY A 53 -9.61 2.60 0.41
CA GLY A 53 -10.71 2.13 1.25
C GLY A 53 -11.86 1.46 0.49
N TYR A 54 -11.54 0.58 -0.46
CA TYR A 54 -12.51 -0.10 -1.31
C TYR A 54 -13.45 -1.01 -0.51
N GLU A 55 -12.92 -1.85 0.35
CA GLU A 55 -13.65 -2.86 1.11
C GLU A 55 -14.59 -2.22 2.13
N THR A 56 -14.13 -1.13 2.78
CA THR A 56 -14.90 -0.49 3.85
C THR A 56 -15.73 0.70 3.38
N GLY A 57 -15.42 1.24 2.20
CA GLY A 57 -15.96 2.50 1.69
C GLY A 57 -15.48 3.74 2.45
N TYR A 58 -14.61 3.58 3.47
CA TYR A 58 -14.03 4.70 4.20
C TYR A 58 -12.78 5.20 3.48
N CYS A 59 -12.92 6.29 2.74
CA CYS A 59 -11.83 6.98 2.06
C CYS A 59 -11.93 8.50 2.22
N ARG A 60 -10.83 9.22 1.96
CA ARG A 60 -10.88 10.69 1.86
C ARG A 60 -11.74 11.09 0.66
N LYS A 61 -12.61 12.09 0.85
CA LYS A 61 -13.57 12.55 -0.17
C LYS A 61 -12.93 12.86 -1.53
N LYS A 62 -11.72 13.41 -1.55
CA LYS A 62 -10.97 13.76 -2.77
C LYS A 62 -10.43 12.56 -3.56
N TYR A 63 -10.49 11.35 -3.01
CA TYR A 63 -10.02 10.11 -3.66
C TYR A 63 -11.14 9.10 -3.90
N ARG A 64 -12.40 9.52 -3.86
CA ARG A 64 -13.54 8.63 -4.13
C ARG A 64 -13.49 8.03 -5.53
N ASP A 65 -12.93 8.74 -6.51
CA ASP A 65 -12.72 8.28 -7.89
C ASP A 65 -11.62 7.19 -8.00
N LYS A 66 -10.87 6.96 -6.92
CA LYS A 66 -9.83 5.94 -6.82
C LYS A 66 -10.28 4.67 -6.08
N LEU A 67 -11.51 4.63 -5.57
CA LEU A 67 -12.04 3.42 -4.95
C LEU A 67 -12.06 2.25 -5.94
N GLY A 68 -11.67 1.07 -5.47
CA GLY A 68 -11.54 -0.14 -6.30
C GLY A 68 -10.29 -0.16 -7.18
N LYS A 69 -9.35 0.77 -6.96
CA LYS A 69 -8.05 0.79 -7.62
C LYS A 69 -6.95 0.67 -6.57
N LEU A 70 -6.08 -0.31 -6.75
CA LEU A 70 -4.79 -0.33 -6.07
C LEU A 70 -3.89 0.73 -6.70
N LEU A 71 -3.34 1.62 -5.87
CA LEU A 71 -2.44 2.68 -6.31
C LEU A 71 -1.00 2.25 -6.01
N TYR A 72 -0.15 2.28 -7.03
CA TYR A 72 1.22 1.78 -7.00
C TYR A 72 2.20 2.96 -6.91
N PHE A 73 3.26 2.80 -6.13
CA PHE A 73 4.24 3.84 -5.90
C PHE A 73 5.64 3.25 -5.71
N ASP A 74 6.61 3.80 -6.41
CA ASP A 74 8.00 3.74 -5.99
C ASP A 74 8.30 4.94 -5.07
N ILE A 75 9.19 4.74 -4.10
CA ILE A 75 9.58 5.80 -3.17
C ILE A 75 11.07 6.10 -3.31
N LYS A 76 11.41 7.39 -3.25
CA LYS A 76 12.80 7.85 -3.15
C LYS A 76 13.37 7.55 -1.77
N ASP A 77 12.56 7.75 -0.75
CA ASP A 77 12.87 7.45 0.65
C ASP A 77 11.60 7.22 1.49
N TYR A 78 11.78 6.87 2.76
CA TYR A 78 10.68 6.56 3.67
C TYR A 78 9.90 7.80 4.17
N ASN A 79 10.40 9.02 3.93
CA ASN A 79 9.61 10.23 4.18
C ASN A 79 8.53 10.37 3.10
N GLU A 80 8.84 10.05 1.84
CA GLU A 80 7.85 10.04 0.76
C GLU A 80 6.74 9.01 1.04
N LEU A 81 7.09 7.83 1.57
CA LEU A 81 6.09 6.85 2.03
C LEU A 81 5.16 7.45 3.10
N LYS A 82 5.73 8.16 4.08
CA LYS A 82 4.96 8.82 5.14
C LYS A 82 4.02 9.88 4.58
N GLU A 83 4.51 10.74 3.68
CA GLU A 83 3.72 11.78 3.03
C GLU A 83 2.54 11.18 2.27
N MET A 84 2.79 10.15 1.47
CA MET A 84 1.75 9.44 0.74
C MET A 84 0.72 8.80 1.68
N VAL A 85 1.14 8.09 2.72
CA VAL A 85 0.22 7.43 3.65
C VAL A 85 -0.65 8.45 4.39
N LEU A 86 -0.09 9.59 4.82
CA LEU A 86 -0.85 10.68 5.44
C LEU A 86 -1.75 11.41 4.44
N GLU A 87 -1.37 11.41 3.16
CA GLU A 87 -2.18 11.96 2.08
C GLU A 87 -3.36 11.04 1.75
N TYR A 88 -3.18 9.74 1.57
CA TYR A 88 -4.29 8.85 1.19
C TYR A 88 -5.12 8.38 2.38
N LEU A 89 -4.50 8.23 3.56
CA LEU A 89 -5.07 7.54 4.73
C LEU A 89 -5.65 6.18 4.37
N PRO A 90 -4.82 5.31 3.74
CA PRO A 90 -5.29 4.09 3.11
C PRO A 90 -5.88 3.11 4.11
N GLU A 91 -6.77 2.26 3.61
CA GLU A 91 -7.25 1.10 4.35
C GLU A 91 -6.13 0.08 4.52
N ASP A 92 -5.46 -0.24 3.41
CA ASP A 92 -4.37 -1.19 3.38
C ASP A 92 -3.14 -0.60 2.69
N LEU A 93 -1.95 -0.94 3.20
CA LEU A 93 -0.66 -0.63 2.60
C LEU A 93 0.11 -1.94 2.45
N TYR A 94 0.47 -2.25 1.22
CA TYR A 94 1.25 -3.42 0.83
C TYR A 94 2.62 -2.98 0.31
N TYR A 95 3.56 -3.91 0.34
CA TYR A 95 4.81 -3.81 -0.41
C TYR A 95 4.98 -5.05 -1.26
N ASP A 96 5.53 -4.87 -2.46
CA ASP A 96 5.87 -5.99 -3.33
C ASP A 96 7.10 -6.72 -2.79
N ARG A 97 7.07 -8.05 -2.84
CA ARG A 97 8.17 -8.92 -2.42
C ARG A 97 9.05 -9.37 -3.60
N ASN A 98 8.61 -9.10 -4.83
CA ASN A 98 9.35 -9.47 -6.01
C ASN A 98 10.63 -8.62 -6.13
N LEU A 99 11.67 -9.24 -6.67
CA LEU A 99 12.92 -8.60 -7.05
C LEU A 99 12.80 -8.18 -8.50
N TYR A 100 13.14 -6.92 -8.77
CA TYR A 100 13.11 -6.34 -10.12
C TYR A 100 14.49 -5.83 -10.51
N GLY A 101 14.82 -5.90 -11.80
CA GLY A 101 16.03 -5.25 -12.34
C GLY A 101 15.93 -3.73 -12.25
N ASP A 102 14.76 -3.19 -12.57
CA ASP A 102 14.43 -1.77 -12.47
C ASP A 102 12.99 -1.59 -11.97
N PRO A 103 12.78 -1.32 -10.66
CA PRO A 103 11.45 -1.14 -10.08
C PRO A 103 10.62 0.00 -10.71
N SER A 104 11.26 1.02 -11.28
CA SER A 104 10.55 2.18 -11.86
C SER A 104 9.67 1.78 -13.06
N LYS A 105 10.07 0.73 -13.79
CA LYS A 105 9.30 0.17 -14.92
C LYS A 105 8.01 -0.52 -14.50
N CYS A 106 7.84 -0.78 -13.22
CA CYS A 106 6.71 -1.55 -12.72
C CYS A 106 5.57 -0.66 -12.21
N VAL A 107 5.79 0.62 -11.88
CA VAL A 107 4.76 1.48 -11.26
C VAL A 107 3.55 1.67 -12.17
N ASP A 108 3.78 1.88 -13.47
CA ASP A 108 2.72 2.12 -14.47
C ASP A 108 2.44 0.90 -15.38
N CYS A 109 2.93 -0.28 -15.02
CA CYS A 109 2.74 -1.49 -15.83
C CYS A 109 1.27 -1.95 -15.83
N GLU A 110 0.64 -2.10 -17.00
CA GLU A 110 -0.77 -2.54 -17.10
C GLU A 110 -0.93 -4.07 -17.03
N ASP A 111 0.01 -4.84 -17.58
CA ASP A 111 -0.08 -6.31 -17.70
C ASP A 111 -0.01 -7.01 -16.33
N ARG A 112 0.84 -6.50 -15.40
CA ARG A 112 1.00 -6.98 -14.02
C ARG A 112 1.30 -8.49 -13.86
N ASN A 113 1.48 -9.24 -14.95
CA ASN A 113 1.93 -10.62 -14.94
C ASN A 113 3.47 -10.69 -14.80
N CYS A 114 3.96 -10.34 -13.60
CA CYS A 114 5.40 -10.19 -13.36
C CYS A 114 6.21 -11.48 -13.61
N LYS A 115 5.60 -12.68 -13.50
CA LYS A 115 6.33 -13.96 -13.63
C LYS A 115 6.94 -14.19 -15.01
N SER A 116 6.37 -13.60 -16.05
CA SER A 116 6.88 -13.68 -17.42
C SER A 116 7.62 -12.41 -17.87
N CYS A 117 7.80 -11.44 -16.97
CA CYS A 117 8.45 -10.17 -17.29
C CYS A 117 9.97 -10.33 -17.27
N GLU A 118 10.67 -9.82 -18.29
CA GLU A 118 12.14 -9.77 -18.31
C GLU A 118 12.73 -8.97 -17.14
N ASN A 119 11.94 -8.04 -16.58
CA ASN A 119 12.34 -7.23 -15.44
C ASN A 119 12.25 -7.99 -14.10
N PHE A 120 11.66 -9.19 -14.06
CA PHE A 120 11.47 -9.98 -12.84
C PHE A 120 12.68 -10.89 -12.59
N LEU A 121 13.26 -10.78 -11.39
CA LEU A 121 14.46 -11.51 -10.97
C LEU A 121 14.17 -12.61 -9.94
N GLY A 122 12.97 -12.67 -9.37
CA GLY A 122 12.58 -13.64 -8.34
C GLY A 122 11.72 -13.06 -7.22
N GLN A 123 11.48 -13.84 -6.17
CA GLN A 123 10.77 -13.43 -4.95
C GLN A 123 11.52 -13.96 -3.71
#